data_AF-A0AA52ECG5-F1
#
_entry.id   AF-A0AA52ECG5-F1
#
_cell.length_a   1.000
_cell.length_b   1.000
_cell.length_c   1.000
_cell.angle_alpha   90.00
_cell.angle_beta   90.00
_cell.angle_gamma   90.00
#
_symmetry.space_group_name_H-M   'P 1'
#
loop_
_entity.id
_entity.type
_entity.pdbx_description
1 polymer ?
#
loop_
_entity_poly.entity_id
_entity_poly.type
_entity_poly.pdbx_seq_one_letter_code
_entity_poly.pdbx_strand_id
1 'polypeptide(L)'
;MSDKDDDVGEDGGGSKILLILGIIIGIAAGGGGVFFFLGQQPQSANVEEVEEEEVPDPINYEFIEIDKMTAPVYVERRGKPYEAGSYLLDIRILVKPEHIGYVASLKLEMRQAFLSALYKNELMLDKSNRLDVTRASEVLTRAAKTVVNDKYIHNVVIHNSHRIP
;
A
#
# COMPACT_ATOMS: atom_id res chain seq x y z
N MET A 1 27.79 48.97 -19.11
CA MET A 1 28.12 47.88 -18.17
C MET A 1 27.09 46.79 -18.36
N SER A 2 27.41 45.86 -19.25
CA SER A 2 26.70 44.60 -19.48
C SER A 2 27.77 43.55 -19.40
N ASP A 3 27.94 42.96 -18.23
CA ASP A 3 28.84 41.84 -18.05
C ASP A 3 28.03 40.56 -18.23
N LYS A 4 28.24 39.94 -19.40
CA LYS A 4 28.16 38.50 -19.59
C LYS A 4 29.39 37.93 -18.93
N ASP A 5 29.21 37.01 -18.00
CA ASP A 5 30.18 35.96 -17.71
C ASP A 5 29.39 34.76 -17.17
N ASP A 6 29.04 33.86 -18.10
CA ASP A 6 28.65 32.48 -17.81
C ASP A 6 29.93 31.71 -17.46
N ASP A 7 30.29 31.72 -16.18
CA ASP A 7 31.37 30.90 -15.64
C ASP A 7 30.78 29.58 -15.11
N VAL A 8 30.77 28.56 -15.95
CA VAL A 8 30.55 27.17 -15.53
C VAL A 8 31.87 26.43 -15.66
N GLY A 9 32.62 26.46 -14.56
CA GLY A 9 33.78 25.62 -14.34
C GLY A 9 33.41 24.13 -14.38
N GLU A 10 34.08 23.43 -15.29
CA GLU A 10 34.22 21.97 -15.31
C GLU A 10 34.82 21.46 -13.99
N ASP A 11 34.19 20.47 -13.38
CA ASP A 11 34.91 19.27 -12.96
C ASP A 11 33.96 18.08 -12.70
N GLY A 12 34.21 16.95 -13.37
CA GLY A 12 33.56 15.66 -13.11
C GLY A 12 32.37 15.28 -14.02
N GLY A 13 32.35 15.72 -15.28
CA GLY A 13 31.18 15.61 -16.17
C GLY A 13 31.24 14.64 -17.36
N GLY A 14 32.29 13.82 -17.52
CA GLY A 14 32.53 13.10 -18.78
C GLY A 14 31.59 11.93 -19.14
N SER A 15 31.07 11.20 -18.14
CA SER A 15 30.29 9.97 -18.39
C SER A 15 28.78 10.21 -18.56
N LYS A 16 28.23 11.24 -17.89
CA LYS A 16 26.79 11.54 -17.94
C LYS A 16 26.38 12.22 -19.24
N ILE A 17 27.25 13.04 -19.83
CA ILE A 17 26.97 13.75 -21.08
C ILE A 17 26.92 12.77 -22.25
N LEU A 18 27.80 11.77 -22.30
CA LEU A 18 27.73 10.70 -23.31
C LEU A 18 26.46 9.86 -23.18
N LEU A 19 26.00 9.61 -21.95
CA LEU A 19 24.76 8.87 -21.70
C LEU A 19 23.53 9.66 -22.14
N ILE A 20 23.47 10.96 -21.82
CA ILE A 20 22.38 11.84 -22.25
C ILE A 20 22.38 12.02 -23.76
N LEU A 21 23.55 12.20 -24.38
CA LEU A 21 23.68 12.32 -25.83
C LEU A 21 23.32 11.01 -26.54
N GLY A 22 23.70 9.86 -25.97
CA GLY A 22 23.30 8.54 -26.45
C GLY A 22 21.79 8.29 -26.38
N ILE A 23 21.12 8.77 -25.32
CA ILE A 23 19.66 8.70 -25.19
C ILE A 23 18.97 9.61 -26.23
N ILE A 24 19.47 10.83 -26.44
CA ILE A 24 18.87 11.76 -27.40
C ILE A 24 19.04 11.26 -28.84
N ILE A 25 20.23 10.76 -29.20
CA ILE A 25 20.47 10.13 -30.52
C ILE A 25 19.65 8.84 -30.65
N GLY A 26 19.54 8.04 -29.58
CA GLY A 26 18.71 6.83 -29.53
C GLY A 26 17.22 7.12 -29.70
N ILE A 27 16.71 8.24 -29.19
CA ILE A 27 15.32 8.68 -29.38
C ILE A 27 15.14 9.33 -30.76
N ALA A 28 16.12 10.05 -31.29
CA ALA A 28 16.04 10.62 -32.64
C ALA A 28 16.14 9.54 -33.74
N ALA A 29 16.93 8.49 -33.53
CA ALA A 29 17.07 7.35 -34.46
C ALA A 29 16.04 6.24 -34.20
N GLY A 30 15.62 6.03 -32.95
CA GLY A 30 14.68 4.98 -32.54
C GLY A 30 13.22 5.44 -32.38
N GLY A 31 12.98 6.74 -32.17
CA GLY A 31 11.65 7.33 -32.01
C GLY A 31 10.86 7.52 -33.31
N GLY A 32 11.52 7.37 -34.46
CA GLY A 32 10.87 7.29 -35.78
C GLY A 32 10.64 5.87 -36.29
N GLY A 33 11.09 4.83 -35.56
CA GLY A 33 11.19 3.46 -36.07
C GLY A 33 9.94 2.59 -35.92
N VAL A 34 8.97 2.98 -35.09
CA VAL A 34 7.74 2.20 -34.89
C VAL A 34 6.59 2.59 -35.84
N PHE A 35 6.67 3.73 -36.52
CA PHE A 35 5.64 4.16 -37.48
C PHE A 35 5.89 3.68 -38.93
N PHE A 36 7.07 3.14 -39.24
CA PHE A 36 7.41 2.71 -40.61
C PHE A 36 7.47 1.18 -40.82
N PHE A 37 7.41 0.38 -39.75
CA PHE A 37 7.47 -1.09 -39.87
C PHE A 37 6.10 -1.79 -40.03
N LEU A 38 5.00 -1.04 -40.13
CA LEU A 38 3.65 -1.56 -40.41
C LEU A 38 3.01 -0.91 -41.65
N GLY A 39 3.82 -0.40 -42.58
CA GLY A 39 3.36 0.46 -43.67
C GLY A 39 3.24 -0.16 -45.07
N GLN A 40 3.48 -1.45 -45.29
CA GLN A 40 3.27 -2.05 -46.62
C GLN A 40 2.84 -3.52 -46.59
N GLN A 41 1.53 -3.76 -46.47
CA GLN A 41 0.80 -4.57 -47.44
C GLN A 41 -0.71 -4.29 -47.35
N PRO A 42 -1.41 -4.06 -48.48
CA PRO A 42 -2.81 -3.68 -48.48
C PRO A 42 -3.67 -4.94 -48.49
N GLN A 43 -4.52 -5.14 -47.47
CA GLN A 43 -5.84 -5.74 -47.66
C GLN A 43 -6.63 -5.78 -46.35
N SER A 44 -7.81 -5.15 -46.40
CA SER A 44 -9.03 -5.38 -45.62
C SER A 44 -8.86 -6.20 -44.34
N ALA A 45 -8.92 -5.51 -43.20
CA ALA A 45 -9.57 -6.08 -42.03
C ALA A 45 -10.17 -4.95 -41.20
N ASN A 46 -11.39 -5.21 -40.76
CA ASN A 46 -12.31 -4.43 -39.96
C ASN A 46 -11.62 -3.50 -38.95
N VAL A 47 -12.02 -2.23 -38.92
CA VAL A 47 -11.64 -1.30 -37.85
C VAL A 47 -12.38 -1.76 -36.60
N GLU A 48 -11.73 -2.59 -35.81
CA GLU A 48 -12.10 -2.82 -34.43
C GLU A 48 -11.58 -1.60 -33.66
N GLU A 49 -12.52 -0.76 -33.23
CA GLU A 49 -12.30 0.38 -32.36
C GLU A 49 -11.61 -0.14 -31.09
N VAL A 50 -10.30 0.09 -31.00
CA VAL A 50 -9.53 -0.23 -29.80
C VAL A 50 -10.00 0.76 -28.75
N GLU A 51 -10.91 0.33 -27.88
CA GLU A 51 -11.19 0.98 -26.61
C GLU A 51 -9.84 1.26 -25.92
N GLU A 52 -9.49 2.54 -25.77
CA GLU A 52 -8.42 2.94 -24.86
C GLU A 52 -8.78 2.38 -23.48
N GLU A 53 -8.10 1.33 -23.05
CA GLU A 53 -8.12 0.89 -21.65
C GLU A 53 -7.64 2.07 -20.81
N GLU A 54 -8.59 2.78 -20.18
CA GLU A 54 -8.32 3.75 -19.14
C GLU A 54 -7.49 3.04 -18.05
N VAL A 55 -6.19 3.29 -18.02
CA VAL A 55 -5.33 2.85 -16.93
C VAL A 55 -5.86 3.53 -15.67
N PRO A 56 -6.43 2.79 -14.71
CA PRO A 56 -7.07 3.42 -13.56
C PRO A 56 -6.02 4.22 -12.78
N ASP A 57 -6.34 5.48 -12.50
CA ASP A 57 -5.49 6.35 -11.70
C ASP A 57 -5.09 5.65 -10.39
N PRO A 58 -3.82 5.79 -9.94
CA PRO A 58 -3.38 5.20 -8.69
C PRO A 58 -4.23 5.74 -7.55
N ILE A 59 -5.04 4.88 -6.94
CA ILE A 59 -5.88 5.25 -5.80
C ILE A 59 -4.95 5.65 -4.65
N ASN A 60 -4.95 6.94 -4.32
CA ASN A 60 -4.18 7.45 -3.20
C ASN A 60 -4.89 7.05 -1.90
N TYR A 61 -4.20 6.31 -1.03
CA TYR A 61 -4.70 5.93 0.29
C TYR A 61 -3.87 6.62 1.37
N GLU A 62 -4.54 7.04 2.42
CA GLU A 62 -3.92 7.63 3.60
C GLU A 62 -4.12 6.74 4.83
N PHE A 63 -3.25 6.92 5.81
CA PHE A 63 -3.26 6.15 7.04
C PHE A 63 -3.86 6.94 8.19
N ILE A 64 -4.79 6.30 8.90
CA ILE A 64 -5.24 6.74 10.20
C ILE A 64 -4.63 5.83 11.26
N GLU A 65 -3.83 6.41 12.14
CA GLU A 65 -3.27 5.68 13.27
C GLU A 65 -4.32 5.48 14.37
N ILE A 66 -4.34 4.25 14.89
CA ILE A 66 -5.11 3.84 16.07
C ILE A 66 -4.13 3.64 17.21
N ASP A 67 -4.56 3.99 18.42
CA ASP A 67 -3.78 3.75 19.64
C ASP A 67 -3.27 2.31 19.69
N LYS A 68 -2.09 2.12 20.28
CA LYS A 68 -1.51 0.79 20.45
C LYS A 68 -2.48 -0.10 21.21
N MET A 69 -2.65 -1.34 20.76
CA MET A 69 -3.58 -2.26 21.41
C MET A 69 -2.95 -3.61 21.73
N THR A 70 -3.50 -4.30 22.73
CA THR A 70 -3.05 -5.63 23.13
C THR A 70 -3.93 -6.73 22.53
N ALA A 71 -3.30 -7.74 21.92
CA ALA A 71 -3.95 -8.99 21.55
C ALA A 71 -3.53 -10.10 22.53
N PRO A 72 -4.48 -10.83 23.14
CA PRO A 72 -4.14 -11.91 24.07
C PRO A 72 -3.51 -13.11 23.33
N VAL A 73 -2.58 -13.78 23.99
CA VAL A 73 -1.99 -15.05 23.53
C VAL A 73 -2.59 -16.18 24.35
N TYR A 74 -3.38 -17.03 23.72
CA TYR A 74 -3.92 -18.22 24.35
C TYR A 74 -3.09 -19.45 23.97
N VAL A 75 -2.80 -20.30 24.96
CA VAL A 75 -2.16 -21.61 24.78
C VAL A 75 -3.05 -22.69 25.37
N GLU A 76 -3.10 -23.84 24.72
CA GLU A 76 -3.85 -24.97 25.26
C GLU A 76 -3.05 -25.64 26.39
N ARG A 77 -3.62 -25.67 27.59
CA ARG A 77 -3.06 -26.39 28.74
C ARG A 77 -4.11 -27.32 29.33
N ARG A 78 -3.89 -28.63 29.19
CA ARG A 78 -4.82 -29.67 29.68
C ARG A 78 -6.25 -29.55 29.09
N GLY A 79 -6.36 -29.26 27.79
CA GLY A 79 -7.66 -29.14 27.12
C GLY A 79 -8.42 -27.83 27.42
N LYS A 80 -7.74 -26.83 28.00
CA LYS A 80 -8.34 -25.51 28.29
C LYS A 80 -7.45 -24.40 27.74
N PRO A 81 -8.01 -23.34 27.15
CA PRO A 81 -7.25 -22.15 26.77
C PRO A 81 -6.75 -21.46 28.04
N TYR A 82 -5.47 -21.13 28.06
CA TYR A 82 -4.78 -20.40 29.12
C TYR A 82 -4.08 -19.18 28.52
N GLU A 83 -4.26 -18.01 29.12
CA GLU A 83 -3.60 -16.79 28.67
C GLU A 83 -2.12 -16.80 29.08
N ALA A 84 -1.22 -16.79 28.09
CA ALA A 84 0.23 -16.90 28.27
C ALA A 84 0.99 -15.59 27.98
N GLY A 85 0.28 -14.47 27.87
CA GLY A 85 0.83 -13.14 27.62
C GLY A 85 0.04 -12.39 26.56
N SER A 86 0.64 -11.33 26.02
CA SER A 86 -0.02 -10.48 25.00
C SER A 86 0.96 -10.00 23.94
N TYR A 87 0.41 -9.62 22.78
CA TYR A 87 1.11 -8.85 21.76
C TYR A 87 0.66 -7.39 21.84
N LEU A 88 1.59 -6.45 21.80
CA LEU A 88 1.29 -5.04 21.57
C LEU A 88 1.38 -4.76 20.07
N LEU A 89 0.28 -4.24 19.53
CA LEU A 89 0.04 -4.02 18.10
C LEU A 89 -0.02 -2.53 17.81
N ASP A 90 0.74 -2.11 16.80
CA ASP A 90 0.62 -0.77 16.23
C ASP A 90 -0.24 -0.88 14.95
N ILE A 91 -1.42 -0.25 14.99
CA ILE A 91 -2.49 -0.45 14.00
C ILE A 91 -2.70 0.82 13.18
N ARG A 92 -2.82 0.67 11.87
CA ARG A 92 -3.17 1.74 10.93
C ARG A 92 -4.33 1.32 10.04
N ILE A 93 -5.20 2.25 9.70
CA ILE A 93 -6.34 2.03 8.81
C ILE A 93 -6.07 2.74 7.50
N LEU A 94 -6.20 2.03 6.38
CA LEU A 94 -6.12 2.58 5.03
C LEU A 94 -7.48 3.11 4.63
N VAL A 95 -7.52 4.40 4.33
CA VAL A 95 -8.72 5.17 4.05
C VAL A 95 -8.46 6.08 2.85
N LYS A 96 -9.47 6.33 2.01
CA LYS A 96 -9.33 7.35 0.97
C LYS A 96 -9.31 8.77 1.57
N PRO A 97 -8.57 9.74 1.02
CA PRO A 97 -8.45 11.09 1.57
C PRO A 97 -9.79 11.75 1.93
N GLU A 98 -10.81 11.59 1.08
CA GLU A 98 -12.15 12.13 1.26
C GLU A 98 -12.93 11.55 2.46
N HIS A 99 -12.45 10.46 3.06
CA HIS A 99 -13.13 9.74 4.14
C HIS A 99 -12.41 9.87 5.49
N ILE A 100 -11.23 10.51 5.53
CA ILE A 100 -10.40 10.58 6.73
C ILE A 100 -11.14 11.24 7.89
N GLY A 101 -11.75 12.40 7.67
CA GLY A 101 -12.44 13.14 8.73
C GLY A 101 -13.56 12.33 9.38
N TYR A 102 -14.32 11.60 8.56
CA TYR A 102 -15.39 10.73 9.05
C TYR A 102 -14.85 9.52 9.81
N VAL A 103 -13.91 8.76 9.24
CA VAL A 103 -13.31 7.58 9.89
C VAL A 103 -12.57 7.98 11.16
N ALA A 104 -11.88 9.12 11.18
CA ALA A 104 -11.20 9.64 12.35
C ALA A 104 -12.16 10.02 13.50
N SER A 105 -13.39 10.42 13.19
CA SER A 105 -14.40 10.73 14.21
C SER A 105 -14.87 9.49 14.98
N LEU A 106 -14.71 8.29 14.40
CA LEU A 106 -15.17 7.01 14.96
C LEU A 106 -14.03 6.18 15.58
N LYS A 107 -12.90 6.80 15.89
CA LYS A 107 -11.72 6.10 16.44
C LYS A 107 -12.05 5.33 17.73
N LEU A 108 -12.88 5.89 18.60
CA LEU A 108 -13.19 5.27 19.89
C LEU A 108 -14.02 4.00 19.71
N GLU A 109 -15.02 4.05 18.85
CA GLU A 109 -15.91 2.96 18.48
C GLU A 109 -15.12 1.85 17.78
N MET A 110 -14.23 2.21 16.85
CA MET A 110 -13.32 1.28 16.20
C MET A 110 -12.40 0.59 17.22
N ARG A 111 -11.85 1.34 18.19
CA ARG A 111 -11.01 0.76 19.25
C ARG A 111 -11.77 -0.27 20.07
N GLN A 112 -13.01 0.04 20.47
CA GLN A 112 -13.86 -0.92 21.19
C GLN A 112 -14.16 -2.16 20.36
N ALA A 113 -14.49 -1.98 19.07
CA ALA A 113 -14.74 -3.08 18.16
C ALA A 113 -13.50 -3.95 17.96
N PHE A 114 -12.32 -3.33 17.82
CA PHE A 114 -11.05 -4.04 17.65
C PHE A 114 -10.71 -4.85 18.89
N LEU A 115 -10.81 -4.27 20.09
CA LEU A 115 -10.59 -5.00 21.34
C LEU A 115 -11.54 -6.21 21.43
N SER A 116 -12.83 -6.01 21.14
CA SER A 116 -13.80 -7.11 21.11
C SER A 116 -13.38 -8.21 20.12
N ALA A 117 -12.91 -7.82 18.93
CA ALA A 117 -12.48 -8.75 17.89
C ALA A 117 -11.21 -9.52 18.28
N LEU A 118 -10.22 -8.85 18.88
CA LEU A 118 -8.96 -9.48 19.29
C LEU A 118 -9.16 -10.55 20.37
N TYR A 119 -10.12 -10.35 21.29
CA TYR A 119 -10.38 -11.30 22.38
C TYR A 119 -11.33 -12.45 21.98
N LYS A 120 -12.15 -12.27 20.94
CA LYS A 120 -13.12 -13.28 20.49
C LYS A 120 -12.58 -14.25 19.45
N ASN A 121 -11.49 -13.90 18.77
CA ASN A 121 -10.96 -14.68 17.66
C ASN A 121 -9.65 -15.37 18.05
N GLU A 122 -9.41 -16.57 17.50
CA GLU A 122 -8.13 -17.25 17.61
C GLU A 122 -7.14 -16.69 16.58
N LEU A 123 -6.26 -15.83 17.05
CA LEU A 123 -5.31 -15.08 16.22
C LEU A 123 -3.91 -15.69 16.17
N MET A 124 -3.70 -16.82 16.85
CA MET A 124 -2.39 -17.49 16.84
C MET A 124 -2.26 -18.39 15.62
N LEU A 125 -1.04 -18.49 15.08
CA LEU A 125 -0.68 -19.51 14.11
C LEU A 125 -0.76 -20.88 14.78
N ASP A 126 -1.44 -21.83 14.15
CA ASP A 126 -1.78 -23.15 14.69
C ASP A 126 -0.61 -23.78 15.50
N LYS A 127 -0.90 -24.11 16.77
CA LYS A 127 0.04 -24.74 17.73
C LYS A 127 1.28 -23.90 18.08
N SER A 128 1.31 -22.63 17.72
CA SER A 128 2.39 -21.71 18.08
C SER A 128 1.87 -20.54 18.92
N ASN A 129 2.76 -19.90 19.68
CA ASN A 129 2.44 -18.67 20.41
C ASN A 129 2.70 -17.43 19.55
N ARG A 130 2.73 -17.59 18.21
CA ARG A 130 3.01 -16.51 17.27
C ARG A 130 1.71 -15.97 16.72
N LEU A 131 1.58 -14.65 16.73
CA LEU A 131 0.45 -13.96 16.11
C LEU A 131 0.43 -14.21 14.59
N ASP A 132 -0.71 -14.64 14.07
CA ASP A 132 -1.05 -14.61 12.65
C ASP A 132 -1.48 -13.18 12.30
N VAL A 133 -0.51 -12.38 11.85
CA VAL A 133 -0.69 -10.95 11.55
C VAL A 133 -1.72 -10.75 10.43
N THR A 134 -1.73 -11.65 9.43
CA THR A 134 -2.69 -11.60 8.32
C THR A 134 -4.10 -11.83 8.82
N ARG A 135 -4.33 -12.90 9.59
CA ARG A 135 -5.63 -13.19 10.19
C ARG A 135 -6.08 -12.07 11.14
N ALA A 136 -5.17 -11.53 11.95
CA ALA A 136 -5.47 -10.41 12.83
C ALA A 136 -5.88 -9.16 12.03
N SER A 137 -5.16 -8.83 10.96
CA SER A 137 -5.49 -7.73 10.03
C SER A 137 -6.88 -7.93 9.40
N GLU A 138 -7.22 -9.13 8.95
CA GLU A 138 -8.54 -9.45 8.39
C GLU A 138 -9.67 -9.30 9.43
N VAL A 139 -9.45 -9.81 10.65
CA VAL A 139 -10.40 -9.70 11.76
C VAL A 139 -10.64 -8.24 12.14
N LEU A 140 -9.57 -7.46 12.25
CA LEU A 140 -9.65 -6.02 12.54
C LEU A 140 -10.34 -5.26 11.40
N THR A 141 -10.08 -5.62 10.15
CA THR A 141 -10.74 -5.01 8.98
C THR A 141 -12.24 -5.27 9.00
N ARG A 142 -12.67 -6.50 9.27
CA ARG A 142 -14.09 -6.84 9.41
C ARG A 142 -14.75 -6.05 10.53
N ALA A 143 -14.06 -5.91 11.67
CA ALA A 143 -14.54 -5.11 12.79
C ALA A 143 -14.67 -3.62 12.40
N ALA A 144 -13.69 -3.07 11.69
CA ALA A 144 -13.70 -1.66 11.25
C ALA A 144 -14.87 -1.40 10.29
N LYS A 145 -15.06 -2.27 9.30
CA LYS A 145 -16.14 -2.18 8.31
C LYS A 145 -17.52 -2.30 8.94
N THR A 146 -17.65 -3.02 10.06
CA THR A 146 -18.90 -3.09 10.83
C THR A 146 -19.23 -1.76 11.50
N VAL A 147 -18.22 -1.03 11.98
CA VAL A 147 -18.41 0.26 12.65
C VAL A 147 -18.69 1.38 11.64
N VAL A 148 -17.89 1.44 10.57
CA VAL A 148 -17.86 2.62 9.69
C VAL A 148 -18.58 2.41 8.36
N ASN A 149 -18.88 1.17 7.97
CA ASN A 149 -19.29 0.69 6.63
C ASN A 149 -18.10 0.37 5.70
N ASP A 150 -18.26 -0.68 4.89
CA ASP A 150 -17.27 -1.23 3.94
C ASP A 150 -16.75 -0.18 2.94
N LYS A 151 -17.59 0.77 2.55
CA LYS A 151 -17.21 1.79 1.55
C LYS A 151 -16.13 2.78 2.00
N TYR A 152 -15.92 2.95 3.32
CA TYR A 152 -15.02 3.96 3.85
C TYR A 152 -13.63 3.43 4.23
N ILE A 153 -13.49 2.12 4.41
CA ILE A 153 -12.24 1.51 4.89
C ILE A 153 -11.80 0.45 3.89
N HIS A 154 -10.58 0.61 3.37
CA HIS A 154 -9.99 -0.38 2.49
C HIS A 154 -9.51 -1.59 3.29
N ASN A 155 -8.57 -1.36 4.21
CA ASN A 155 -7.96 -2.41 5.02
C ASN A 155 -7.40 -1.84 6.34
N VAL A 156 -7.24 -2.69 7.35
CA VAL A 156 -6.54 -2.40 8.61
C VAL A 156 -5.23 -3.16 8.62
N VAL A 157 -4.11 -2.44 8.74
CA VAL A 157 -2.76 -3.02 8.71
C VAL A 157 -2.12 -2.93 10.09
N ILE A 158 -1.54 -4.04 10.51
CA ILE A 158 -0.66 -4.12 11.67
C ILE A 158 0.77 -3.91 11.15
N HIS A 159 1.33 -2.73 11.39
CA HIS A 159 2.66 -2.39 10.86
C HIS A 159 3.80 -2.75 11.82
N ASN A 160 3.47 -2.97 13.10
CA ASN A 160 4.40 -3.48 14.08
C ASN A 160 3.65 -4.34 15.11
N SER A 161 4.30 -5.41 15.56
CA SER A 161 3.80 -6.28 16.61
C SER A 161 4.95 -6.80 17.43
N HIS A 162 4.90 -6.65 18.75
CA HIS A 162 5.89 -7.23 19.65
C HIS A 162 5.22 -7.94 20.82
N ARG A 163 5.80 -9.07 21.20
CA ARG A 163 5.30 -9.86 22.33
C ARG A 163 5.75 -9.22 23.63
N ILE A 164 4.82 -9.04 24.56
CA ILE A 164 5.08 -8.60 25.92
C ILE A 164 4.98 -9.84 26.84
N PRO A 165 5.96 -10.06 27.73
CA PRO A 165 5.96 -11.20 28.66
C PRO A 165 4.82 -11.16 29.67
#